data_AF-A0AA43CTS4-F1
#
_entry.id   AF-A0AA43CTS4-F1
#
_cell.length_a   1.000
_cell.length_b   1.000
_cell.length_c   1.000
_cell.angle_alpha   90.00
_cell.angle_beta   90.00
_cell.angle_gamma   90.00
#
_symmetry.space_group_name_H-M   'P 1'
#
loop_
_entity.id
_entity.type
_entity.pdbx_description
1 polymer ?
#
loop_
_entity_poly.entity_id
_entity_poly.type
_entity_poly.pdbx_seq_one_letter_code
_entity_poly.pdbx_strand_id
1 'polypeptide(L)'
;MITLIYRIFTVTAVTILLSACAPPTTVPASSNLTLEMRRVHSSLNSQEQAINELSRKVAELENQLQRQSNERERLGHVPQTVSGDYQPSRRPQPVGVASTQLQGEGSPTEVYLQAFGDYASGHYQTAIHGFETFLQRYPNNSYASNAQFWLGDCYFNQQQYPLAIQEFERVLSEYQSAPKNPDALLKIAIAQLQLGATEEARQAIDTLGQRYPKSTATQKAQKLTIP
;
A
#
# COMPACT_ATOMS: atom_id res chain seq x y z
N MET A 1 22.82 -62.04 -48.07
CA MET A 1 22.50 -60.75 -47.42
C MET A 1 22.18 -60.96 -45.92
N ILE A 2 23.00 -61.74 -45.21
CA ILE A 2 22.83 -62.04 -43.76
C ILE A 2 24.17 -61.88 -43.00
N THR A 3 25.30 -61.82 -43.71
CA THR A 3 26.66 -61.69 -43.13
C THR A 3 27.11 -60.25 -42.81
N LEU A 4 26.31 -59.22 -43.14
CA LEU A 4 26.66 -57.81 -42.92
C LEU A 4 26.04 -57.20 -41.65
N ILE A 5 25.01 -57.83 -41.08
CA ILE A 5 24.31 -57.33 -39.89
C ILE A 5 25.03 -57.77 -38.60
N TYR A 6 25.79 -58.88 -38.65
CA TYR A 6 26.52 -59.41 -37.48
C TYR A 6 27.90 -58.78 -37.22
N ARG A 7 28.45 -57.96 -38.15
CA ARG A 7 29.75 -57.26 -37.93
C ARG A 7 29.62 -55.90 -37.26
N ILE A 8 28.40 -55.41 -37.04
CA ILE A 8 28.14 -54.13 -36.37
C ILE A 8 27.85 -54.35 -34.86
N PHE A 9 27.48 -55.56 -34.45
CA PHE A 9 27.03 -55.85 -33.09
C PHE A 9 28.02 -56.64 -32.19
N THR A 10 29.21 -56.99 -32.68
CA THR A 10 30.16 -57.86 -31.94
C THR A 10 31.57 -57.28 -31.77
N VAL A 11 31.75 -55.96 -31.73
CA VAL A 11 32.96 -55.37 -31.16
C VAL A 11 32.63 -54.83 -29.78
N THR A 12 32.62 -55.80 -28.87
CA THR A 12 32.92 -55.70 -27.45
C THR A 12 33.68 -54.44 -27.03
N ALA A 13 33.12 -53.78 -26.01
CA ALA A 13 33.79 -53.56 -24.74
C ALA A 13 35.32 -53.41 -24.80
N VAL A 14 35.78 -52.16 -24.84
CA VAL A 14 37.09 -51.80 -24.31
C VAL A 14 36.90 -50.60 -23.39
N THR A 15 36.97 -50.91 -22.10
CA THR A 15 37.16 -49.98 -20.99
C THR A 15 38.45 -49.18 -21.19
N ILE A 16 38.33 -47.86 -21.34
CA ILE A 16 39.42 -46.93 -21.03
C ILE A 16 38.86 -45.88 -20.07
N LEU A 17 39.16 -46.10 -18.78
CA LEU A 17 39.13 -45.09 -17.73
C LEU A 17 40.24 -44.08 -18.04
N LEU A 18 39.86 -42.88 -18.48
CA LEU A 18 40.70 -41.69 -18.39
C LEU A 18 39.90 -40.64 -17.64
N SER A 19 40.24 -40.49 -16.37
CA SER A 19 39.81 -39.43 -15.48
C SER A 19 40.23 -38.08 -16.05
N ALA A 20 39.34 -37.44 -16.82
CA ALA A 20 39.40 -36.02 -17.06
C ALA A 20 38.55 -35.33 -15.99
N CYS A 21 39.21 -34.98 -14.87
CA CYS A 21 38.68 -33.99 -13.94
C CYS A 21 38.76 -32.62 -14.63
N ALA A 22 37.76 -32.30 -15.45
CA ALA A 22 37.43 -30.91 -15.74
C ALA A 22 36.50 -30.45 -14.61
N PRO A 23 36.84 -29.41 -13.83
CA PRO A 23 35.90 -28.88 -12.86
C PRO A 23 34.69 -28.34 -13.63
N PRO A 24 33.44 -28.65 -13.21
CA PRO A 24 32.30 -27.90 -13.72
C PRO A 24 32.51 -26.45 -13.27
N THR A 25 32.66 -25.53 -14.22
CA THR A 25 32.47 -24.11 -13.96
C THR A 25 31.01 -23.90 -13.59
N THR A 26 30.73 -24.02 -12.29
CA THR A 26 29.47 -23.62 -11.70
C THR A 26 29.37 -22.11 -11.83
N VAL A 27 28.50 -21.69 -12.73
CA VAL A 27 28.02 -20.31 -12.82
C VAL A 27 27.46 -19.93 -11.43
N PRO A 28 27.93 -18.88 -10.75
CA PRO A 28 27.38 -18.49 -9.45
C PRO A 28 26.06 -17.73 -9.65
N ALA A 29 25.03 -18.43 -10.15
CA ALA A 29 23.67 -17.88 -10.29
C ALA A 29 22.83 -18.06 -9.01
N SER A 30 23.26 -18.92 -8.08
CA SER A 30 22.53 -19.28 -6.85
C SER A 30 22.79 -18.34 -5.66
N SER A 31 23.91 -17.61 -5.64
CA SER A 31 24.25 -16.68 -4.55
C SER A 31 23.39 -15.42 -4.57
N ASN A 32 23.03 -14.92 -5.76
CA ASN A 32 22.19 -13.74 -5.90
C ASN A 32 20.72 -14.05 -5.59
N LEU A 33 20.22 -15.22 -6.04
CA LEU A 33 18.84 -15.65 -5.78
C LEU A 33 18.58 -15.91 -4.29
N THR A 34 19.52 -16.53 -3.58
CA THR A 34 19.42 -16.74 -2.12
C THR A 34 19.53 -15.43 -1.33
N LEU A 35 20.31 -14.47 -1.81
CA LEU A 35 20.43 -13.15 -1.20
C LEU A 35 19.16 -12.31 -1.40
N GLU A 36 18.58 -12.31 -2.60
CA GLU A 36 17.32 -11.61 -2.89
C GLU A 36 16.14 -12.24 -2.13
N MET A 37 16.06 -13.58 -2.06
CA MET A 37 15.03 -14.27 -1.28
C MET A 37 15.13 -13.92 0.21
N ARG A 38 16.35 -13.86 0.76
CA ARG A 38 16.59 -13.47 2.17
C ARG A 38 16.21 -12.00 2.42
N ARG A 39 16.48 -11.08 1.48
CA ARG A 39 16.03 -9.67 1.55
C ARG A 39 14.51 -9.53 1.51
N VAL A 40 13.84 -10.26 0.63
CA VAL A 40 12.37 -10.27 0.55
C VAL A 40 11.78 -10.83 1.84
N HIS A 41 12.34 -11.90 2.38
CA HIS A 41 11.88 -12.47 3.65
C HIS A 41 12.08 -11.50 4.83
N SER A 42 13.24 -10.81 4.89
CA SER A 42 13.45 -9.77 5.90
C SER A 42 12.50 -8.58 5.72
N SER A 43 12.17 -8.22 4.48
CA SER A 43 11.22 -7.15 4.18
C SER A 43 9.81 -7.52 4.63
N LEU A 44 9.34 -8.74 4.33
CA LEU A 44 8.04 -9.24 4.77
C LEU A 44 7.94 -9.28 6.30
N ASN A 45 8.96 -9.83 6.98
CA ASN A 45 8.99 -9.86 8.43
C ASN A 45 9.01 -8.46 9.05
N SER A 46 9.73 -7.51 8.44
CA SER A 46 9.74 -6.11 8.90
C SER A 46 8.40 -5.40 8.68
N GLN A 47 7.69 -5.73 7.60
CA GLN A 47 6.34 -5.20 7.34
C GLN A 47 5.32 -5.80 8.32
N GLU A 48 5.41 -7.09 8.62
CA GLU A 48 4.53 -7.74 9.60
C GLU A 48 4.73 -7.16 11.00
N GLN A 49 5.96 -6.88 11.40
CA GLN A 49 6.26 -6.18 12.65
C GLN A 49 5.68 -4.76 12.69
N ALA A 50 5.78 -4.02 11.58
CA ALA A 50 5.20 -2.67 11.49
C ALA A 50 3.67 -2.70 11.57
N ILE A 51 3.02 -3.69 10.96
CA ILE A 51 1.57 -3.90 11.04
C ILE A 51 1.17 -4.22 12.49
N ASN A 52 1.86 -5.16 13.14
CA ASN A 52 1.56 -5.54 14.51
C ASN A 52 1.74 -4.36 15.49
N GLU A 53 2.80 -3.57 15.30
CA GLU A 53 3.04 -2.35 16.07
C GLU A 53 1.96 -1.29 15.84
N LEU A 54 1.54 -1.10 14.58
CA LEU A 54 0.49 -0.16 14.24
C LEU A 54 -0.86 -0.60 14.86
N SER A 55 -1.19 -1.89 14.80
CA SER A 55 -2.39 -2.46 15.43
C SER A 55 -2.39 -2.26 16.94
N ARG A 56 -1.23 -2.43 17.62
CA ARG A 56 -1.12 -2.14 19.06
C ARG A 56 -1.34 -0.66 19.35
N LYS A 57 -0.76 0.24 18.55
CA LYS A 57 -0.94 1.69 18.72
C LYS A 57 -2.39 2.11 18.51
N VAL A 58 -3.09 1.51 17.54
CA VAL A 58 -4.52 1.75 17.33
C VAL A 58 -5.32 1.33 18.56
N ALA A 59 -5.13 0.09 19.05
CA ALA A 59 -5.82 -0.40 20.25
C ALA A 59 -5.51 0.43 21.52
N GLU A 60 -4.30 0.97 21.62
CA GLU A 60 -3.93 1.86 22.71
C GLU A 60 -4.63 3.22 22.61
N LEU A 61 -4.65 3.83 21.42
CA LEU A 61 -5.33 5.11 21.19
C LEU A 61 -6.83 5.01 21.39
N GLU A 62 -7.45 3.91 20.95
CA GLU A 62 -8.87 3.61 21.22
C GLU A 62 -9.15 3.54 22.73
N ASN A 63 -8.29 2.86 23.50
CA ASN A 63 -8.40 2.83 24.95
C ASN A 63 -8.23 4.21 25.59
N GLN A 64 -7.33 5.05 25.07
CA GLN A 64 -7.12 6.41 25.56
C GLN A 64 -8.34 7.29 25.28
N LEU A 65 -8.92 7.22 24.07
CA LEU A 65 -10.14 7.93 23.70
C LEU A 65 -11.32 7.49 24.58
N GLN A 66 -11.47 6.19 24.84
CA GLN A 66 -12.53 5.68 25.71
C GLN A 66 -12.39 6.17 27.16
N ARG A 67 -11.16 6.33 27.65
CA ARG A 67 -10.94 6.93 28.98
C ARG A 67 -11.32 8.40 29.01
N GLN A 68 -10.98 9.15 27.97
CA GLN A 68 -11.35 10.57 27.87
C GLN A 68 -12.86 10.78 27.70
N SER A 69 -13.55 9.91 26.94
CA SER A 69 -15.01 9.98 26.81
C SER A 69 -15.70 9.69 28.14
N ASN A 70 -15.30 8.63 28.84
CA ASN A 70 -15.80 8.29 30.17
C ASN A 70 -15.53 9.41 31.19
N GLU A 71 -14.36 10.05 31.14
CA GLU A 71 -14.02 11.17 32.02
C GLU A 71 -14.88 12.41 31.74
N ARG A 72 -15.14 12.71 30.46
CA ARG A 72 -16.06 13.77 30.07
C ARG A 72 -17.50 13.49 30.50
N GLU A 73 -17.96 12.25 30.41
CA GLU A 73 -19.31 11.86 30.83
C GLU A 73 -19.48 11.98 32.35
N ARG A 74 -18.43 11.66 33.12
CA ARG A 74 -18.39 11.88 34.58
C ARG A 74 -18.36 13.36 34.95
N LEU A 75 -17.66 14.19 34.18
CA LEU A 75 -17.63 15.64 34.37
C LEU A 75 -18.93 16.34 33.89
N GLY A 76 -19.73 15.67 33.04
CA GLY A 76 -21.02 16.16 32.55
C GLY A 76 -22.22 15.82 33.44
N HIS A 77 -22.11 14.82 34.32
CA HIS A 77 -23.15 14.50 35.33
C HIS A 77 -22.95 15.33 36.60
N VAL A 78 -23.41 16.59 36.55
CA VAL A 78 -23.76 17.33 37.77
C VAL A 78 -25.17 16.89 38.17
N PRO A 79 -25.39 16.31 39.37
CA PRO A 79 -26.74 16.12 39.88
C PRO A 79 -27.41 17.50 39.95
N GLN A 80 -28.49 17.70 39.17
CA GLN A 80 -29.31 18.89 39.32
C GLN A 80 -30.03 18.83 40.67
N THR A 81 -29.40 19.39 41.68
CA THR A 81 -30.07 19.96 42.84
C THR A 81 -29.43 21.31 43.10
N VAL A 82 -30.19 22.37 42.82
CA VAL A 82 -30.34 23.61 43.60
C VAL A 82 -31.03 24.62 42.68
N SER A 83 -32.32 24.83 42.94
CA SER A 83 -33.06 26.02 42.53
C SER A 83 -32.41 27.26 43.17
N GLY A 84 -32.09 28.27 42.37
CA GLY A 84 -31.57 29.53 42.87
C GLY A 84 -31.46 30.55 41.74
N ASP A 85 -32.23 31.61 41.85
CA ASP A 85 -32.37 32.71 40.91
C ASP A 85 -31.03 33.32 40.47
N TYR A 86 -30.81 33.51 39.16
CA TYR A 86 -29.86 34.52 38.67
C TYR A 86 -30.21 35.05 37.26
N GLN A 87 -30.38 36.37 37.18
CA GLN A 87 -30.63 37.16 35.96
C GLN A 87 -29.33 37.42 35.15
N PRO A 88 -29.43 37.72 33.84
CA PRO A 88 -28.30 37.71 32.93
C PRO A 88 -27.59 39.06 32.89
N SER A 89 -26.26 39.06 32.91
CA SER A 89 -25.44 40.22 32.54
C SER A 89 -24.36 39.79 31.54
N ARG A 90 -24.43 40.38 30.33
CA ARG A 90 -23.51 40.18 29.21
C ARG A 90 -22.07 40.58 29.56
N ARG A 91 -21.10 39.76 29.12
CA ARG A 91 -19.78 40.20 28.66
C ARG A 91 -19.43 39.50 27.34
N PRO A 92 -18.59 40.14 26.49
CA PRO A 92 -18.47 39.79 25.07
C PRO A 92 -17.70 38.48 24.86
N GLN A 93 -18.21 37.65 23.96
CA GLN A 93 -17.58 36.40 23.54
C GLN A 93 -16.30 36.71 22.74
N PRO A 94 -15.15 36.06 23.02
CA PRO A 94 -14.14 35.88 22.01
C PRO A 94 -14.73 34.98 20.92
N VAL A 95 -14.51 35.36 19.67
CA VAL A 95 -15.06 34.70 18.46
C VAL A 95 -14.65 33.23 18.46
N GLY A 96 -15.50 32.37 19.03
CA GLY A 96 -15.38 30.94 18.94
C GLY A 96 -15.67 30.57 17.50
N VAL A 97 -14.65 30.12 16.79
CA VAL A 97 -14.85 29.31 15.58
C VAL A 97 -15.87 28.23 15.94
N ALA A 98 -16.99 28.27 15.24
CA ALA A 98 -18.10 27.36 15.42
C ALA A 98 -17.59 25.92 15.33
N SER A 99 -17.45 25.24 16.48
CA SER A 99 -17.55 23.80 16.53
C SER A 99 -19.03 23.46 16.31
N THR A 100 -19.46 23.58 15.06
CA THR A 100 -20.72 23.00 14.61
C THR A 100 -20.63 21.51 14.90
N GLN A 101 -21.38 21.11 15.92
CA GLN A 101 -21.75 19.74 16.20
C GLN A 101 -22.46 19.19 14.95
N LEU A 102 -21.75 18.44 14.12
CA LEU A 102 -22.36 17.47 13.23
C LEU A 102 -22.49 16.17 14.03
N GLN A 103 -23.65 16.02 14.66
CA GLN A 103 -24.08 14.76 15.24
C GLN A 103 -24.26 13.75 14.09
N GLY A 104 -23.54 12.62 14.15
CA GLY A 104 -23.76 11.44 13.29
C GLY A 104 -22.72 11.17 12.21
N GLU A 105 -21.71 12.03 12.04
CA GLU A 105 -20.68 11.84 11.02
C GLU A 105 -19.32 11.59 11.68
N GLY A 106 -18.78 10.38 11.54
CA GLY A 106 -17.50 10.00 12.14
C GLY A 106 -16.40 11.00 11.79
N SER A 107 -15.48 11.23 12.72
CA SER A 107 -14.33 12.11 12.51
C SER A 107 -13.55 11.69 11.25
N PRO A 108 -12.80 12.60 10.60
CA PRO A 108 -11.99 12.25 9.44
C PRO A 108 -11.12 11.01 9.70
N THR A 109 -10.48 10.94 10.87
CA THR A 109 -9.66 9.80 11.26
C THR A 109 -10.46 8.51 11.31
N GLU A 110 -11.64 8.49 11.92
CA GLU A 110 -12.48 7.28 12.00
C GLU A 110 -12.94 6.82 10.62
N VAL A 111 -13.43 7.74 9.77
CA VAL A 111 -13.88 7.40 8.41
C VAL A 111 -12.73 6.83 7.57
N TYR A 112 -11.55 7.44 7.66
CA TYR A 112 -10.35 6.94 6.98
C TYR A 112 -9.93 5.56 7.49
N LEU A 113 -9.86 5.38 8.82
CA LEU A 113 -9.43 4.11 9.42
C LEU A 113 -10.40 2.97 9.12
N GLN A 114 -11.70 3.24 9.09
CA GLN A 114 -12.70 2.25 8.69
C GLN A 114 -12.46 1.79 7.24
N ALA A 115 -12.37 2.74 6.30
CA ALA A 115 -12.12 2.42 4.88
C ALA A 115 -10.79 1.68 4.69
N PHE A 116 -9.76 2.07 5.44
CA PHE A 116 -8.46 1.41 5.42
C PHE A 116 -8.50 0.00 6.02
N GLY A 117 -9.30 -0.22 7.07
CA GLY A 117 -9.56 -1.54 7.65
C GLY A 117 -10.23 -2.48 6.66
N ASP A 118 -11.20 -1.98 5.89
CA ASP A 118 -11.83 -2.73 4.80
C ASP A 118 -10.83 -3.10 3.70
N TYR A 119 -9.98 -2.14 3.29
CA TYR A 119 -8.90 -2.39 2.33
C TYR A 119 -7.93 -3.46 2.84
N ALA A 120 -7.48 -3.35 4.09
CA ALA A 120 -6.55 -4.30 4.71
C ALA A 120 -7.16 -5.71 4.83
N SER A 121 -8.49 -5.79 4.95
CA SER A 121 -9.25 -7.05 4.97
C SER A 121 -9.54 -7.61 3.57
N GLY A 122 -9.13 -6.91 2.51
CA GLY A 122 -9.41 -7.30 1.12
C GLY A 122 -10.84 -7.00 0.66
N HIS A 123 -11.65 -6.29 1.47
CA HIS A 123 -13.00 -5.86 1.12
C HIS A 123 -12.94 -4.61 0.23
N TYR A 124 -12.33 -4.73 -0.95
CA TYR A 124 -12.01 -3.59 -1.80
C TYR A 124 -13.24 -2.79 -2.24
N GLN A 125 -14.39 -3.42 -2.45
CA GLN A 125 -15.60 -2.69 -2.82
C GLN A 125 -16.13 -1.81 -1.69
N THR A 126 -16.10 -2.30 -0.45
CA THR A 126 -16.47 -1.51 0.74
C THR A 126 -15.46 -0.40 0.98
N ALA A 127 -14.17 -0.71 0.83
CA ALA A 127 -13.09 0.27 0.98
C ALA A 127 -13.19 1.42 -0.03
N ILE A 128 -13.54 1.12 -1.29
CA ILE A 128 -13.80 2.15 -2.33
C ILE A 128 -14.86 3.13 -1.83
N HIS A 129 -16.01 2.64 -1.38
CA HIS A 129 -17.08 3.50 -0.88
C HIS A 129 -16.64 4.34 0.33
N GLY A 130 -15.87 3.75 1.24
CA GLY A 130 -15.31 4.44 2.40
C GLY A 130 -14.33 5.55 2.01
N PHE A 131 -13.41 5.30 1.07
CA PHE A 131 -12.45 6.30 0.61
C PHE A 131 -13.11 7.40 -0.22
N GLU A 132 -14.07 7.07 -1.08
CA GLU A 132 -14.87 8.08 -1.81
C GLU A 132 -15.61 9.00 -0.84
N THR A 133 -16.24 8.41 0.19
CA THR A 133 -16.91 9.16 1.27
C THR A 133 -15.92 10.07 1.99
N PHE A 134 -14.73 9.56 2.32
CA PHE A 134 -13.68 10.36 2.96
C PHE A 134 -13.25 11.55 2.09
N LEU A 135 -12.98 11.31 0.80
CA LEU A 135 -12.51 12.34 -0.13
C LEU A 135 -13.59 13.40 -0.42
N GLN A 136 -14.86 13.00 -0.43
CA GLN A 136 -15.98 13.93 -0.59
C GLN A 136 -16.16 14.83 0.63
N ARG A 137 -16.08 14.26 1.85
CA ARG A 137 -16.34 14.97 3.10
C ARG A 137 -15.14 15.78 3.59
N TYR A 138 -13.94 15.24 3.38
CA TYR A 138 -12.70 15.74 3.95
C TYR A 138 -11.60 15.96 2.88
N PRO A 139 -11.87 16.68 1.77
CA PRO A 139 -10.93 16.81 0.64
C PRO A 139 -9.62 17.51 1.01
N ASN A 140 -9.64 18.39 2.02
CA ASN A 140 -8.46 19.14 2.46
C ASN A 140 -7.75 18.51 3.68
N ASN A 141 -8.19 17.33 4.12
CA ASN A 141 -7.59 16.66 5.27
C ASN A 141 -6.20 16.11 4.93
N SER A 142 -5.32 15.99 5.94
CA SER A 142 -3.97 15.45 5.79
C SER A 142 -3.93 14.00 5.27
N TYR A 143 -5.02 13.23 5.42
CA TYR A 143 -5.14 11.89 4.86
C TYR A 143 -5.72 11.85 3.44
N ALA A 144 -6.18 12.97 2.86
CA ALA A 144 -6.82 12.98 1.54
C ALA A 144 -5.92 12.42 0.44
N SER A 145 -4.65 12.82 0.39
CA SER A 145 -3.70 12.26 -0.59
C SER A 145 -3.48 10.75 -0.41
N ASN A 146 -3.53 10.25 0.83
CA ASN A 146 -3.41 8.82 1.12
C ASN A 146 -4.68 8.06 0.75
N ALA A 147 -5.86 8.61 1.07
CA ALA A 147 -7.15 8.04 0.71
C ALA A 147 -7.31 7.94 -0.81
N GLN A 148 -6.92 8.98 -1.55
CA GLN A 148 -6.91 9.00 -3.01
C GLN A 148 -6.03 7.90 -3.59
N PHE A 149 -4.84 7.68 -3.01
CA PHE A 149 -3.97 6.57 -3.42
C PHE A 149 -4.60 5.20 -3.12
N TRP A 150 -5.15 5.01 -1.91
CA TRP A 150 -5.74 3.72 -1.54
C TRP A 150 -7.00 3.40 -2.34
N LEU A 151 -7.77 4.42 -2.73
CA LEU A 151 -8.86 4.27 -3.68
C LEU A 151 -8.37 3.70 -5.02
N GLY A 152 -7.32 4.29 -5.59
CA GLY A 152 -6.66 3.74 -6.79
C GLY A 152 -6.14 2.32 -6.59
N ASP A 153 -5.57 2.01 -5.43
CA ASP A 153 -5.10 0.66 -5.13
C ASP A 153 -6.24 -0.35 -4.99
N CYS A 154 -7.39 0.05 -4.45
CA CYS A 154 -8.58 -0.82 -4.43
C CYS A 154 -9.03 -1.18 -5.85
N TYR A 155 -9.14 -0.19 -6.75
CA TYR A 155 -9.45 -0.43 -8.15
C TYR A 155 -8.40 -1.33 -8.82
N PHE A 156 -7.12 -1.11 -8.52
CA PHE A 156 -6.03 -1.93 -9.03
C PHE A 156 -6.15 -3.40 -8.61
N ASN A 157 -6.44 -3.66 -7.33
CA ASN A 157 -6.59 -5.02 -6.80
C ASN A 157 -7.85 -5.72 -7.34
N GLN A 158 -8.87 -4.96 -7.76
CA GLN A 158 -10.02 -5.47 -8.49
C GLN A 158 -9.80 -5.60 -10.01
N GLN A 159 -8.56 -5.40 -10.49
CA GLN A 159 -8.20 -5.43 -11.92
C GLN A 159 -8.94 -4.38 -12.77
N GLN A 160 -9.51 -3.36 -12.13
CA GLN A 160 -10.14 -2.22 -12.79
C GLN A 160 -9.08 -1.18 -13.15
N TYR A 161 -8.11 -1.60 -13.97
CA TYR A 161 -6.91 -0.82 -14.27
C TYR A 161 -7.16 0.60 -14.82
N PRO A 162 -8.16 0.84 -15.70
CA PRO A 162 -8.45 2.19 -16.16
C PRO A 162 -8.85 3.14 -15.03
N LEU A 163 -9.71 2.67 -14.12
CA LEU A 163 -10.12 3.45 -12.95
C LEU A 163 -8.96 3.63 -11.97
N ALA A 164 -8.15 2.60 -11.77
CA ALA A 164 -6.96 2.70 -10.93
C ALA A 164 -6.01 3.79 -11.44
N ILE A 165 -5.73 3.83 -12.75
CA ILE A 165 -4.88 4.84 -13.39
C ILE A 165 -5.46 6.24 -13.14
N GLN A 166 -6.75 6.44 -13.39
CA GLN A 166 -7.42 7.71 -13.13
C GLN A 166 -7.23 8.18 -11.69
N GLU A 167 -7.46 7.32 -10.71
CA GLU A 167 -7.34 7.70 -9.29
C GLU A 167 -5.88 7.94 -8.88
N PHE A 168 -4.91 7.23 -9.45
CA PHE A 168 -3.48 7.51 -9.22
C PHE A 168 -3.02 8.81 -9.90
N GLU A 169 -3.52 9.14 -11.08
CA GLU A 169 -3.27 10.43 -11.75
C GLU A 169 -3.81 11.61 -10.93
N ARG A 170 -4.96 11.42 -10.25
CA ARG A 170 -5.48 12.38 -9.28
C ARG A 170 -4.53 12.58 -8.10
N VAL A 171 -3.87 11.53 -7.59
CA VAL A 171 -2.80 11.70 -6.58
C VAL A 171 -1.71 12.65 -7.10
N LEU A 172 -1.26 12.45 -8.33
CA LEU A 172 -0.15 13.22 -8.92
C LEU A 172 -0.50 14.66 -9.25
N SER A 173 -1.75 14.91 -9.67
CA SER A 173 -2.22 16.22 -10.12
C SER A 173 -2.76 17.08 -8.96
N GLU A 174 -3.55 16.50 -8.07
CA GLU A 174 -4.18 17.21 -6.94
C GLU A 174 -3.24 17.28 -5.73
N TYR A 175 -2.36 16.29 -5.52
CA TYR A 175 -1.50 16.18 -4.34
C TYR A 175 -0.01 16.09 -4.69
N GLN A 176 0.53 17.14 -5.32
CA GLN A 176 1.87 17.17 -5.93
C GLN A 176 3.03 16.87 -4.97
N SER A 177 2.86 17.10 -3.67
CA SER A 177 3.85 16.82 -2.61
C SER A 177 3.55 15.56 -1.80
N ALA A 178 2.58 14.74 -2.21
CA ALA A 178 2.22 13.55 -1.47
C ALA A 178 3.37 12.53 -1.42
N PRO A 179 3.67 11.94 -0.24
CA PRO A 179 4.72 10.94 -0.11
C PRO A 179 4.54 9.71 -1.02
N LYS A 180 3.30 9.43 -1.44
CA LYS A 180 2.93 8.29 -2.28
C LYS A 180 3.03 8.55 -3.78
N ASN A 181 3.44 9.74 -4.23
CA ASN A 181 3.59 10.04 -5.66
C ASN A 181 4.53 9.08 -6.42
N PRO A 182 5.68 8.65 -5.86
CA PRO A 182 6.50 7.64 -6.53
C PRO A 182 5.77 6.30 -6.69
N ASP A 183 5.05 5.86 -5.65
CA ASP A 183 4.29 4.60 -5.69
C ASP A 183 3.10 4.70 -6.65
N ALA A 184 2.44 5.85 -6.75
CA ALA A 184 1.34 6.10 -7.69
C ALA A 184 1.82 5.98 -9.15
N LEU A 185 2.96 6.60 -9.50
CA LEU A 185 3.56 6.46 -10.83
C LEU A 185 3.94 5.01 -11.16
N LEU A 186 4.51 4.29 -10.19
CA LEU A 186 4.82 2.87 -10.37
C LEU A 186 3.55 2.06 -10.61
N LYS A 187 2.48 2.32 -9.86
CA LYS A 187 1.20 1.62 -10.03
C LYS A 187 0.54 1.93 -11.36
N ILE A 188 0.61 3.18 -11.86
CA ILE A 188 0.17 3.55 -13.21
C ILE A 188 0.92 2.73 -14.26
N ALA A 189 2.26 2.69 -14.18
CA ALA A 189 3.05 1.92 -15.14
C ALA A 189 2.68 0.43 -15.14
N ILE A 190 2.52 -0.17 -13.95
CA ILE A 190 2.12 -1.58 -13.85
C ILE A 190 0.70 -1.79 -14.41
N ALA A 191 -0.24 -0.90 -14.11
CA ALA A 191 -1.61 -0.98 -14.63
C ALA A 191 -1.63 -0.86 -16.17
N GLN A 192 -0.83 0.02 -16.74
CA GLN A 192 -0.66 0.17 -18.19
C GLN A 192 -0.08 -1.10 -18.83
N LEU A 193 0.90 -1.75 -18.19
CA LEU A 193 1.39 -3.06 -18.66
C LEU A 193 0.30 -4.14 -18.64
N GLN A 194 -0.55 -4.16 -17.61
CA GLN A 194 -1.68 -5.11 -17.56
C GLN A 194 -2.70 -4.85 -18.69
N LEU A 195 -2.80 -3.61 -19.16
CA LEU A 195 -3.62 -3.23 -20.30
C LEU A 195 -2.93 -3.44 -21.67
N GLY A 196 -1.65 -3.83 -21.68
CA GLY A 196 -0.84 -3.92 -22.90
C GLY A 196 -0.37 -2.57 -23.46
N ALA A 197 -0.55 -1.49 -22.70
CA ALA A 197 -0.13 -0.12 -23.01
C ALA A 197 1.36 0.06 -22.64
N THR A 198 2.24 -0.66 -23.36
CA THR A 198 3.67 -0.76 -23.04
C THR A 198 4.41 0.57 -23.17
N GLU A 199 4.03 1.40 -24.15
CA GLU A 199 4.70 2.68 -24.39
C GLU A 199 4.37 3.69 -23.29
N GLU A 200 3.10 3.75 -22.89
CA GLU A 200 2.63 4.57 -21.78
C GLU A 200 3.29 4.13 -20.45
N ALA A 201 3.41 2.82 -20.24
CA ALA A 201 4.12 2.29 -19.07
C ALA A 201 5.58 2.73 -19.01
N ARG A 202 6.27 2.75 -20.17
CA ARG A 202 7.66 3.22 -20.27
C ARG A 202 7.76 4.70 -19.91
N GLN A 203 6.85 5.53 -20.41
CA GLN A 203 6.80 6.96 -20.08
C GLN A 203 6.56 7.21 -18.59
N ALA A 204 5.68 6.43 -17.96
CA ALA A 204 5.43 6.52 -16.52
C ALA A 204 6.68 6.13 -15.70
N ILE A 205 7.42 5.10 -16.12
CA ILE A 205 8.67 4.67 -15.47
C ILE A 205 9.80 5.69 -15.68
N ASP A 206 9.93 6.26 -16.87
CA ASP A 206 10.90 7.32 -17.14
C ASP A 206 10.62 8.55 -16.27
N THR A 207 9.35 8.95 -16.17
CA THR A 207 8.90 10.04 -15.29
C THR A 207 9.23 9.73 -13.83
N LEU A 208 9.01 8.49 -13.38
CA LEU A 208 9.35 8.04 -12.04
C LEU A 208 10.86 8.14 -11.76
N GLY A 209 11.69 7.69 -12.71
CA GLY A 209 13.14 7.77 -12.63
C GLY A 209 13.67 9.21 -12.61
N GLN A 210 13.06 10.10 -13.38
CA GLN A 210 13.44 11.52 -13.45
C GLN A 210 13.02 12.30 -12.20
N ARG A 211 11.77 12.14 -11.76
CA ARG A 211 11.20 12.93 -10.64
C ARG A 211 11.59 12.38 -9.27
N TYR A 212 11.75 11.06 -9.14
CA TYR A 212 11.96 10.39 -7.86
C TYR A 212 13.12 9.39 -7.91
N PRO A 213 14.33 9.77 -8.37
CA PRO A 213 15.44 8.84 -8.67
C PRO A 213 15.89 7.97 -7.50
N LYS A 214 15.72 8.44 -6.25
CA LYS A 214 16.14 7.74 -5.03
C LYS A 214 15.02 6.96 -4.35
N SER A 215 13.81 6.96 -4.90
CA SER A 215 12.65 6.32 -4.27
C SER A 215 12.73 4.79 -4.37
N THR A 216 12.10 4.10 -3.41
CA THR A 216 11.91 2.64 -3.47
C THR A 216 11.11 2.24 -4.71
N ALA A 217 10.16 3.07 -5.16
CA ALA A 217 9.39 2.83 -6.38
C ALA A 217 10.29 2.79 -7.62
N THR A 218 11.25 3.71 -7.75
CA THR A 218 12.24 3.70 -8.83
C THR A 218 13.11 2.45 -8.80
N GLN A 219 13.55 2.01 -7.62
CA GLN A 219 14.31 0.77 -7.47
C GLN A 219 13.49 -0.46 -7.89
N LYS A 220 12.18 -0.48 -7.60
CA LYS A 220 11.27 -1.54 -8.06
C LYS A 220 11.08 -1.48 -9.58
N ALA A 221 10.90 -0.30 -10.15
CA ALA A 221 10.71 -0.11 -11.59
C ALA A 221 11.92 -0.60 -12.41
N GLN A 222 13.15 -0.40 -11.91
CA GLN A 222 14.38 -0.90 -12.57
C GLN A 222 14.44 -2.43 -12.67
N LYS A 223 13.73 -3.14 -11.79
CA LYS A 223 13.63 -4.60 -11.81
C LYS A 223 12.47 -5.10 -12.69
N LEU A 224 11.64 -4.19 -13.20
CA LEU A 224 10.48 -4.54 -14.02
C LEU A 224 10.92 -4.79 -15.46
N THR A 225 10.68 -6.00 -15.96
CA THR A 225 10.87 -6.30 -17.38
C THR A 225 9.68 -5.79 -18.15
N ILE A 226 9.90 -4.76 -18.98
CA ILE A 226 8.93 -4.27 -19.95
C ILE A 226 9.12 -5.09 -21.24
N PRO A 227 8.09 -5.79 -21.73
CA PRO A 227 8.18 -6.64 -22.92
C PRO A 227 8.44 -5.85 -24.21
#